data_AF-A0A917PER9-F1
#
_entry.id   AF-A0A917PER9-F1
#
_cell.length_a   1.000
_cell.length_b   1.000
_cell.length_c   1.000
_cell.angle_alpha   90.00
_cell.angle_beta   90.00
_cell.angle_gamma   90.00
#
_symmetry.space_group_name_H-M   'P 1'
#
loop_
_entity.id
_entity.type
_entity.pdbx_description
1 polymer ?
#
loop_
_entity_poly.entity_id
_entity_poly.type
_entity_poly.pdbx_seq_one_letter_code
_entity_poly.pdbx_strand_id
1 'polypeptide(L)'
;MEVVDYGLGPERRQVAPDLRVLIVGPGPRSDSWAYVTAGCWATMEKDGHGLEFVMTAHVRDQRFIELMAMIAYLPLRRASARPGAQHADR
;
A
#
# COMPACT_ATOMS: atom_id res chain seq x y z
N MET A 1 -13.89 -2.99 10.35
CA MET A 1 -12.70 -2.88 9.49
C MET A 1 -13.00 -3.62 8.22
N GLU A 2 -12.87 -2.95 7.09
CA GLU A 2 -13.11 -3.50 5.75
C GLU A 2 -11.76 -3.64 5.03
N VAL A 3 -11.61 -4.70 4.24
CA VAL A 3 -10.41 -4.93 3.43
C VAL A 3 -10.82 -4.83 1.98
N VAL A 4 -10.25 -3.87 1.25
CA VAL A 4 -10.49 -3.72 -0.18
C VAL A 4 -9.26 -4.23 -0.91
N ASP A 5 -9.45 -5.30 -1.69
CA ASP A 5 -8.50 -5.72 -2.71
C ASP A 5 -8.62 -4.73 -3.87
N TYR A 6 -7.72 -3.76 -3.91
CA TYR A 6 -7.75 -2.76 -4.94
C TYR A 6 -7.18 -3.37 -6.22
N GLY A 7 -8.06 -3.65 -7.18
CA GLY A 7 -7.69 -4.11 -8.51
C GLY A 7 -6.94 -3.02 -9.26
N LEU A 8 -5.61 -3.00 -9.16
CA LEU A 8 -4.75 -2.03 -9.84
C LEU A 8 -4.78 -2.15 -11.39
N GLY A 9 -5.58 -3.04 -11.96
CA GLY A 9 -5.46 -3.50 -13.35
C GLY A 9 -4.33 -4.52 -13.52
N PRO A 10 -4.35 -5.32 -14.60
CA PRO A 10 -3.45 -6.46 -14.76
C PRO A 10 -1.96 -6.10 -14.75
N GLU A 11 -1.58 -4.97 -15.35
CA GLU A 11 -0.17 -4.51 -15.41
C GLU A 11 0.38 -4.15 -14.02
N ARG A 12 -0.42 -3.48 -13.20
CA ARG A 12 0.03 -3.03 -11.88
C ARG A 12 0.00 -4.16 -10.84
N ARG A 13 -0.88 -5.15 -11.00
CA ARG A 13 -0.92 -6.36 -10.15
C ARG A 13 0.35 -7.22 -10.31
N GLN A 14 1.06 -7.14 -11.43
CA GLN A 14 2.37 -7.78 -11.57
C GLN A 14 3.45 -7.11 -10.69
N VAL A 15 3.31 -5.81 -10.44
CA VAL A 15 4.26 -5.02 -9.64
C VAL A 15 3.98 -5.13 -8.14
N ALA A 16 2.70 -5.26 -7.77
CA ALA A 16 2.24 -5.23 -6.40
C ALA A 16 1.08 -6.23 -6.16
N PRO A 17 1.36 -7.55 -6.20
CA PRO A 17 0.32 -8.58 -6.14
C PRO A 17 -0.43 -8.61 -4.80
N ASP A 18 0.23 -8.19 -3.73
CA ASP A 18 -0.31 -8.27 -2.36
C ASP A 18 -0.83 -6.93 -1.83
N LEU A 19 -0.82 -5.86 -2.65
CA LEU A 19 -1.27 -4.54 -2.22
C LEU A 19 -2.76 -4.53 -1.92
N ARG A 20 -3.10 -4.22 -0.67
CA ARG A 20 -4.47 -4.03 -0.18
C ARG A 20 -4.62 -2.68 0.50
N VAL A 21 -5.85 -2.17 0.55
CA VAL A 21 -6.19 -0.99 1.34
C VAL A 21 -7.20 -1.40 2.42
N LEU A 22 -6.81 -1.23 3.68
CA LEU A 22 -7.63 -1.46 4.84
C LEU A 22 -8.36 -0.18 5.19
N ILE A 23 -9.67 -0.27 5.42
CA ILE A 23 -10.53 0.86 5.78
C ILE A 23 -11.03 0.64 7.20
N VAL A 24 -10.72 1.60 8.07
CA VAL A 24 -11.15 1.62 9.46
C VAL A 24 -12.08 2.82 9.64
N GLY A 25 -13.30 2.54 10.11
CA GLY A 25 -14.27 3.59 10.41
C GLY A 25 -13.89 4.38 11.67
N PRO A 26 -14.54 5.55 11.88
CA PRO A 26 -14.38 6.35 13.07
C PRO A 26 -14.57 5.55 14.35
N GLY A 27 -13.83 5.93 15.39
CA GLY A 27 -13.88 5.28 16.70
C GLY A 27 -13.99 6.29 17.84
N PRO A 28 -14.04 5.84 19.10
CA PRO A 28 -14.24 6.72 20.26
C PRO A 28 -13.17 7.81 20.45
N ARG A 29 -11.99 7.64 19.82
CA ARG A 29 -10.85 8.56 19.92
C ARG A 29 -10.69 9.50 18.71
N SER A 30 -11.39 9.24 17.61
CA SER A 30 -11.31 10.05 16.39
C SER A 30 -12.56 9.85 15.54
N ASP A 31 -13.11 10.96 15.06
CA ASP A 31 -14.27 11.02 14.15
C ASP A 31 -13.91 10.76 12.67
N SER A 32 -12.66 10.36 12.40
CA SER A 32 -12.14 10.21 11.04
C SER A 32 -12.07 8.75 10.59
N TRP A 33 -12.23 8.54 9.29
CA TRP A 33 -11.89 7.30 8.60
C TRP A 33 -10.38 7.19 8.47
N ALA A 34 -9.83 5.98 8.60
CA ALA A 34 -8.45 5.68 8.30
C ALA A 34 -8.35 4.70 7.13
N TYR A 35 -7.43 4.99 6.21
CA TYR A 35 -7.08 4.18 5.06
C TYR A 35 -5.62 3.77 5.21
N VAL A 36 -5.35 2.46 5.20
CA VAL A 36 -4.02 1.91 5.48
C VAL A 36 -3.64 0.96 4.36
N THR A 37 -2.45 1.13 3.77
CA THR A 37 -1.94 0.12 2.82
C THR A 37 -1.47 -1.11 3.59
N ALA A 38 -1.59 -2.27 2.98
CA ALA A 38 -1.00 -3.51 3.47
C ALA A 38 -0.39 -4.30 2.32
N GLY A 39 0.78 -4.88 2.53
CA GLY A 39 1.47 -5.69 1.53
C GLY A 39 2.50 -4.91 0.71
N CYS A 40 2.73 -3.63 1.01
CA CYS A 40 3.86 -2.88 0.42
C CYS A 40 5.20 -3.38 0.96
N TRP A 41 5.19 -3.98 2.15
CA TRP A 41 6.37 -4.44 2.88
C TRP A 41 7.28 -5.37 2.07
N ALA A 42 6.72 -6.38 1.38
CA ALA A 42 7.51 -7.44 0.73
C ALA A 42 8.31 -6.97 -0.50
N THR A 43 7.92 -5.85 -1.11
CA THR A 43 8.54 -5.35 -2.35
C THR A 43 9.42 -4.11 -2.10
N MET A 44 9.22 -3.42 -0.97
CA MET A 44 10.00 -2.23 -0.59
C MET A 44 11.06 -2.50 0.47
N GLU A 45 11.26 -3.76 0.85
CA GLU A 45 12.23 -4.14 1.89
C GLU A 45 13.63 -3.61 1.54
N LYS A 46 14.07 -2.65 2.36
CA LYS A 46 15.45 -2.20 2.42
C LYS A 46 15.86 -2.40 3.87
N ASP A 47 16.89 -3.21 4.09
CA ASP A 47 17.47 -3.45 5.41
C ASP A 47 16.47 -4.01 6.46
N GLY A 48 15.48 -4.82 6.02
CA GLY A 48 14.50 -5.44 6.92
C GLY A 48 13.35 -4.52 7.35
N HIS A 49 13.17 -3.37 6.70
CA HIS A 49 12.08 -2.44 6.95
C HIS A 49 11.26 -2.20 5.68
N GLY A 50 10.01 -2.63 5.68
CA GLY A 50 9.01 -2.22 4.71
C GLY A 50 8.25 -0.99 5.17
N LEU A 51 7.53 -0.36 4.24
CA LEU A 51 6.79 0.87 4.47
C LEU A 51 5.31 0.60 4.23
N GLU A 52 4.44 1.11 5.10
CA GLU A 52 3.00 1.21 4.83
C GLU A 52 2.57 2.67 4.98
N PHE A 53 1.56 3.07 4.22
CA PHE A 53 1.01 4.42 4.21
C PHE A 53 -0.30 4.45 4.98
N VAL A 54 -0.53 5.54 5.71
CA VAL A 54 -1.77 5.82 6.43
C VAL A 54 -2.29 7.20 6.03
N MET A 55 -3.59 7.29 5.76
CA MET A 55 -4.29 8.56 5.55
C MET A 55 -5.56 8.57 6.38
N THR A 56 -5.88 9.72 6.97
CA THR A 56 -7.15 9.95 7.65
C THR A 56 -7.99 10.99 6.90
N ALA A 57 -9.31 10.81 6.90
CA ALA A 57 -10.26 11.76 6.32
C ALA A 57 -11.60 11.72 7.07
N HIS A 58 -12.28 12.86 7.19
CA HIS A 58 -13.58 12.92 7.86
C HIS A 58 -14.72 12.25 7.07
N VAL A 59 -14.51 11.91 5.80
CA VAL A 59 -15.51 11.28 4.93
C VAL A 59 -15.04 9.93 4.39
N ARG A 60 -15.99 9.00 4.20
CA ARG A 60 -15.75 7.76 3.47
C ARG A 60 -15.91 8.00 1.98
N ASP A 61 -14.83 7.87 1.22
CA ASP A 61 -14.86 8.14 -0.22
C ASP A 61 -13.93 7.18 -0.98
N GLN A 62 -14.42 6.65 -2.10
CA GLN A 62 -13.69 5.74 -2.96
C GLN A 62 -12.37 6.36 -3.48
N ARG A 63 -12.36 7.68 -3.75
CA ARG A 63 -11.19 8.41 -4.24
C ARG A 63 -9.98 8.30 -3.31
N PHE A 64 -10.23 8.10 -2.02
CA PHE A 64 -9.17 7.90 -1.04
C PHE A 64 -8.53 6.51 -1.14
N ILE A 65 -9.30 5.49 -1.48
CA ILE A 65 -8.78 4.15 -1.75
C ILE A 65 -7.88 4.19 -3.00
N GLU A 66 -8.34 4.86 -4.05
CA GLU A 66 -7.60 5.05 -5.31
C GLU A 66 -6.28 5.83 -5.08
N LEU A 67 -6.34 6.89 -4.28
CA LEU A 67 -5.16 7.68 -3.92
C LEU A 67 -4.13 6.84 -3.14
N MET A 68 -4.57 6.06 -2.14
CA MET A 68 -3.68 5.18 -1.37
C MET A 68 -3.01 4.14 -2.28
N ALA A 69 -3.78 3.57 -3.21
CA ALA A 69 -3.26 2.64 -4.20
C ALA A 69 -2.21 3.28 -5.13
N MET A 70 -2.43 4.52 -5.57
CA MET A 70 -1.45 5.28 -6.36
C MET A 70 -0.17 5.59 -5.57
N ILE A 71 -0.31 6.03 -4.32
CA ILE A 71 0.82 6.38 -3.44
C ILE A 71 1.68 5.15 -3.18
N ALA A 72 1.08 3.99 -2.94
CA ALA A 72 1.80 2.73 -2.78
C ALA A 72 2.45 2.25 -4.10
N TYR A 73 1.75 2.37 -5.22
CA TYR A 73 2.25 1.87 -6.51
C TYR A 73 3.52 2.60 -6.99
N LEU A 74 3.64 3.91 -6.78
CA LEU A 74 4.78 4.69 -7.26
C LEU A 74 6.14 4.18 -6.73
N PRO A 75 6.36 4.02 -5.41
CA PRO A 75 7.60 3.46 -4.89
C PRO A 75 7.75 1.97 -5.19
N LEU A 76 6.65 1.18 -5.20
CA LEU A 76 6.69 -0.25 -5.58
C LEU A 76 7.22 -0.44 -7.01
N ARG A 77 6.69 0.33 -7.96
CA ARG A 77 7.17 0.34 -9.35
C ARG A 77 8.66 0.67 -9.44
N ARG A 78 9.15 1.60 -8.61
CA ARG A 78 10.58 1.94 -8.58
C ARG A 78 11.43 0.82 -8.00
N ALA A 79 10.93 0.10 -7.00
CA ALA A 79 11.62 -1.06 -6.43
C ALA A 79 11.71 -2.20 -7.46
N SER A 80 10.61 -2.54 -8.13
CA SER A 80 10.57 -3.58 -9.18
C SER A 80 11.42 -3.25 -10.41
N ALA A 81 11.68 -1.96 -10.67
CA ALA A 81 12.49 -1.51 -11.82
C ALA A 81 14.01 -1.51 -11.56
N ARG A 82 14.49 -1.83 -10.35
CA ARG A 82 15.93 -1.94 -10.06
C ARG A 82 16.44 -3.35 -10.38
N PRO A 83 17.32 -3.55 -11.37
CA PRO A 83 18.01 -4.83 -11.53
C PRO A 83 19.13 -4.94 -10.48
N GLY A 84 19.17 -6.02 -9.69
CA GLY A 84 20.38 -6.43 -8.96
C GLY A 84 20.39 -6.32 -7.43
N ALA A 85 19.39 -6.84 -6.72
CA ALA A 85 19.50 -7.16 -5.28
C ALA A 85 19.63 -8.68 -5.02
N GLN A 86 20.26 -9.41 -5.95
CA GLN A 86 20.68 -10.80 -5.76
C GLN A 86 22.19 -10.90 -5.99
N HIS A 87 23.02 -10.53 -4.99
CA HIS A 87 24.34 -11.11 -4.69
C HIS A 87 25.04 -10.32 -3.58
N ALA A 88 24.89 -10.80 -2.34
CA ALA A 88 25.78 -10.70 -1.17
C ALA A 88 24.95 -11.27 -0.01
N ASP A 89 25.30 -12.33 0.71
CA ASP A 89 26.60 -12.84 1.09
C ASP A 89 26.49 -14.35 1.37
N ARG A 90 27.57 -15.10 1.12
CA ARG A 90 27.70 -16.54 1.36
C ARG A 90 28.46 -16.78 2.64
#